data_AF-E8UXY5-F1
#
_entry.id   AF-E8UXY5-F1
#
_cell.length_a   1.000
_cell.length_b   1.000
_cell.length_c   1.000
_cell.angle_alpha   90.00
_cell.angle_beta   90.00
_cell.angle_gamma   90.00
#
_symmetry.space_group_name_H-M   'P 1'
#
loop_
_entity.id
_entity.type
_entity.pdbx_description
1 polymer ?
#
loop_
_entity_poly.entity_id
_entity_poly.type
_entity_poly.pdbx_seq_one_letter_code
_entity_poly.pdbx_strand_id
1 'polypeptide(L)'
;MHSLSTSFVLGYHGCDATTGEKLLNNEPFKQSENDYDWLGPGIYFWEANPRRALDWAHDLGKRKARRGSGTFKPFVVGAVINLGFCLDLITSNGIQAVEQAHKGLVATALSTHFTLPVNEGGDDLLLRRLDCAVIQYLHAARKKQNEPEFDTVRGVFTEAKPLYENSGFRRKTHIQICVISPNMIKGVFRVPPQHFE
;
A
#
# COMPACT_ATOMS: atom_id res chain seq x y z
N MET A 1 10.71 11.02 -26.30
CA MET A 1 9.35 10.49 -26.03
C MET A 1 8.71 11.37 -24.97
N HIS A 2 7.61 12.04 -25.30
CA HIS A 2 6.97 13.04 -24.46
C HIS A 2 5.86 12.38 -23.64
N SER A 3 6.10 12.14 -22.35
CA SER A 3 5.08 11.65 -21.39
C SER A 3 4.40 12.79 -20.62
N LEU A 4 4.54 14.05 -21.09
CA LEU A 4 4.18 15.26 -20.33
C LEU A 4 2.67 15.50 -20.17
N SER A 5 1.80 14.58 -20.60
CA SER A 5 0.40 14.51 -20.14
C SER A 5 0.20 13.26 -19.29
N THR A 6 0.95 13.15 -18.20
CA THR A 6 0.67 12.11 -17.19
C THR A 6 -0.47 12.58 -16.29
N SER A 7 -1.50 11.75 -16.12
CA SER A 7 -2.49 11.96 -15.06
C SER A 7 -1.88 11.52 -13.73
N PHE A 8 -1.70 12.47 -12.81
CA PHE A 8 -1.30 12.14 -11.43
C PHE A 8 -2.51 11.69 -10.62
N VAL A 9 -2.27 10.82 -9.65
CA VAL A 9 -3.24 10.51 -8.60
C VAL A 9 -2.84 11.21 -7.31
N LEU A 10 -3.82 11.56 -6.49
CA LEU A 10 -3.59 12.09 -5.15
C LEU A 10 -3.60 10.93 -4.16
N GLY A 11 -2.45 10.68 -3.53
CA GLY A 11 -2.30 9.74 -2.43
C GLY A 11 -2.28 10.47 -1.09
N TYR A 12 -2.76 9.82 -0.04
CA TYR A 12 -2.76 10.35 1.31
C TYR A 12 -2.05 9.38 2.25
N HIS A 13 -1.15 9.87 3.08
CA HIS A 13 -0.34 9.06 3.99
C HIS A 13 -0.60 9.45 5.43
N GLY A 14 -1.22 8.56 6.19
CA GLY A 14 -1.43 8.72 7.63
C GLY A 14 -0.13 8.51 8.41
N CYS A 15 0.21 9.41 9.31
CA CYS A 15 1.45 9.37 10.11
C CYS A 15 1.30 10.14 11.43
N ASP A 16 2.40 10.28 12.18
CA ASP A 16 2.49 11.23 13.30
C ASP A 16 2.69 12.66 12.76
N ALA A 17 2.14 13.67 13.42
CA ALA A 17 2.35 15.07 13.09
C ALA A 17 3.83 15.45 12.93
N THR A 18 4.71 14.98 13.80
CA THR A 18 6.16 15.25 13.69
C THR A 18 6.75 14.66 12.41
N THR A 19 6.36 13.44 12.04
CA THR A 19 6.72 12.84 10.74
C THR A 19 6.12 13.61 9.58
N GLY A 20 4.85 14.02 9.68
CA GLY A 20 4.17 14.78 8.65
C GLY A 20 4.86 16.12 8.34
N GLU A 21 5.23 16.88 9.37
CA GLU A 21 5.96 18.14 9.19
C GLU A 21 7.33 17.96 8.52
N LYS A 22 8.02 16.85 8.83
CA LYS A 22 9.28 16.50 8.16
C LYS A 22 9.09 16.21 6.68
N LEU A 23 8.09 15.40 6.33
CA LEU A 23 7.75 15.06 4.95
C LEU A 23 7.34 16.32 4.16
N LEU A 24 6.61 17.25 4.79
CA LEU A 24 6.27 18.55 4.19
C LEU A 24 7.49 19.44 3.93
N ASN A 25 8.57 19.24 4.70
CA ASN A 25 9.86 19.90 4.51
C ASN A 25 10.82 19.08 3.60
N ASN A 26 10.29 18.19 2.77
CA ASN A 26 11.02 17.36 1.81
C ASN A 26 11.95 16.30 2.44
N GLU A 27 11.77 15.93 3.70
CA GLU A 27 12.38 14.68 4.18
C GLU A 27 11.82 13.49 3.38
N PRO A 28 12.64 12.50 3.04
CA PRO A 28 12.19 11.35 2.28
C PRO A 28 11.25 10.46 3.11
N PHE A 29 10.29 9.84 2.44
CA PHE A 29 9.50 8.77 3.05
C PHE A 29 10.39 7.58 3.38
N LYS A 30 10.18 6.99 4.55
CA LYS A 30 10.75 5.68 4.87
C LYS A 30 9.89 4.59 4.24
N GLN A 31 10.53 3.70 3.48
CA GLN A 31 9.85 2.53 2.93
C GLN A 31 9.57 1.50 4.03
N SER A 32 8.43 0.85 3.91
CA SER A 32 8.09 -0.31 4.73
C SER A 32 8.71 -1.55 4.11
N GLU A 33 9.28 -2.41 4.96
CA GLU A 33 9.94 -3.67 4.59
C GLU A 33 9.35 -4.84 5.40
N ASN A 34 8.09 -4.74 5.86
CA ASN A 34 7.51 -5.82 6.63
C ASN A 34 7.18 -7.01 5.72
N ASP A 35 7.34 -8.22 6.26
CA ASP A 35 6.98 -9.46 5.59
C ASP A 35 5.46 -9.63 5.40
N TYR A 36 4.63 -8.77 5.97
CA TYR A 36 3.18 -8.82 5.93
C TYR A 36 2.50 -7.65 5.20
N ASP A 37 3.27 -6.76 4.58
CA ASP A 37 2.75 -5.62 3.83
C ASP A 37 2.01 -6.10 2.57
N TRP A 38 0.71 -5.78 2.46
CA TRP A 38 -0.20 -6.41 1.49
C TRP A 38 0.28 -6.34 0.04
N LEU A 39 0.65 -5.15 -0.41
CA LEU A 39 1.11 -4.88 -1.78
C LEU A 39 2.63 -4.94 -1.90
N GLY A 40 3.30 -5.67 -0.98
CA GLY A 40 4.75 -5.76 -0.91
C GLY A 40 5.44 -4.57 -0.22
N PRO A 41 6.77 -4.56 -0.18
CA PRO A 41 7.54 -3.47 0.44
C PRO A 41 7.42 -2.17 -0.35
N GLY A 42 7.35 -1.03 0.36
CA GLY A 42 7.27 0.30 -0.25
C GLY A 42 6.58 1.35 0.61
N ILE A 43 6.10 2.43 -0.02
CA ILE A 43 5.48 3.58 0.64
C ILE A 43 3.97 3.58 0.36
N TYR A 44 3.17 3.51 1.42
CA TYR A 44 1.73 3.27 1.31
C TYR A 44 0.89 4.54 1.35
N PHE A 45 -0.08 4.64 0.44
CA PHE A 45 -1.02 5.74 0.33
C PHE A 45 -2.45 5.24 0.14
N TRP A 46 -3.41 5.97 0.71
CA TRP A 46 -4.82 5.90 0.33
C TRP A 46 -5.04 6.79 -0.90
N GLU A 47 -5.51 6.22 -2.01
CA GLU A 47 -5.83 7.03 -3.19
C GLU A 47 -7.14 7.80 -2.99
N ALA A 48 -7.11 9.10 -3.24
CA ALA A 48 -8.28 9.98 -3.22
C ALA A 48 -9.11 9.91 -1.92
N ASN A 49 -8.52 9.47 -0.80
CA ASN A 49 -9.25 9.19 0.43
C ASN A 49 -8.49 9.68 1.70
N PRO A 50 -8.38 11.01 1.87
CA PRO A 50 -7.73 11.63 3.03
C PRO A 50 -8.40 11.24 4.35
N ARG A 51 -9.74 11.11 4.38
CA ARG A 51 -10.47 10.74 5.59
C ARG A 51 -10.11 9.34 6.07
N ARG A 52 -10.05 8.35 5.17
CA ARG A 52 -9.62 6.98 5.53
C ARG A 52 -8.17 6.95 6.03
N ALA A 53 -7.27 7.75 5.42
CA ALA A 53 -5.90 7.89 5.90
C ALA A 53 -5.85 8.46 7.33
N LEU A 54 -6.68 9.45 7.63
CA LEU A 54 -6.79 10.04 8.98
C LEU A 54 -7.36 9.04 9.99
N ASP A 55 -8.41 8.31 9.63
CA ASP A 55 -8.98 7.25 10.47
C ASP A 55 -7.94 6.17 10.81
N TRP A 56 -7.11 5.78 9.82
CA TRP A 56 -6.01 4.85 10.05
C TRP A 56 -4.95 5.43 11.01
N ALA A 57 -4.59 6.71 10.86
CA ALA A 57 -3.64 7.37 11.76
C ALA A 57 -4.18 7.41 13.20
N HIS A 58 -5.48 7.68 13.40
CA HIS A 58 -6.12 7.58 14.71
C HIS A 58 -6.05 6.16 15.29
N ASP A 59 -6.36 5.14 14.49
CA ASP A 59 -6.28 3.74 14.92
C ASP A 59 -4.84 3.34 15.27
N LEU A 60 -3.84 3.82 14.50
CA LEU A 60 -2.43 3.62 14.80
C LEU A 60 -2.02 4.26 16.12
N GLY A 61 -2.45 5.52 16.35
CA GLY A 61 -2.19 6.22 17.61
C GLY A 61 -2.74 5.48 18.82
N LYS A 62 -3.99 4.97 18.74
CA LYS A 62 -4.59 4.14 19.78
C LYS A 62 -3.77 2.86 20.03
N ARG A 63 -3.30 2.19 18.98
CA ARG A 63 -2.45 0.98 19.10
C ARG A 63 -1.11 1.30 19.77
N LYS A 64 -0.46 2.40 19.40
CA LYS A 64 0.82 2.84 20.00
C LYS A 64 0.66 3.22 21.47
N ALA A 65 -0.39 3.94 21.81
CA ALA A 65 -0.70 4.30 23.20
C ALA A 65 -0.87 3.07 24.08
N ARG A 66 -1.60 2.04 23.61
CA ARG A 66 -1.75 0.76 24.33
C ARG A 66 -0.44 0.00 24.55
N ARG A 67 0.57 0.24 23.70
CA ARG A 67 1.91 -0.37 23.79
C ARG A 67 2.91 0.48 24.56
N GLY A 68 2.49 1.62 25.13
CA GLY A 68 3.37 2.53 25.85
C GLY A 68 4.38 3.28 24.97
N SER A 69 4.16 3.35 23.65
CA SER A 69 5.15 3.87 22.69
C SER A 69 5.20 5.41 22.57
N GLY A 70 4.92 6.14 23.66
CA GLY A 70 4.91 7.61 23.69
C GLY A 70 3.65 8.25 23.08
N THR A 71 3.68 9.58 22.97
CA THR A 71 2.60 10.36 22.35
C THR A 71 2.62 10.19 20.84
N PHE A 72 1.46 9.89 20.25
CA PHE A 72 1.27 9.85 18.80
C PHE A 72 0.16 10.82 18.42
N LYS A 73 0.47 11.84 17.62
CA LYS A 73 -0.53 12.82 17.16
C LYS A 73 -0.93 12.48 15.72
N PRO A 74 -2.15 11.96 15.47
CA PRO A 74 -2.60 11.60 14.12
C PRO A 74 -2.49 12.78 13.15
N PHE A 75 -1.94 12.51 11.97
CA PHE A 75 -1.71 13.49 10.93
C PHE A 75 -1.76 12.83 9.56
N VAL A 76 -2.02 13.61 8.51
CA VAL A 76 -2.04 13.13 7.12
C VAL A 76 -1.32 14.15 6.23
N VAL A 77 -0.40 13.65 5.40
CA VAL A 77 0.13 14.40 4.26
C VAL A 77 -0.53 13.94 2.97
N GLY A 78 -0.73 14.85 2.04
CA GLY A 78 -1.09 14.54 0.67
C GLY A 78 0.16 14.39 -0.19
N ALA A 79 0.09 13.57 -1.23
CA ALA A 79 1.16 13.36 -2.19
C ALA A 79 0.62 13.34 -3.62
N VAL A 80 1.34 13.98 -4.53
CA VAL A 80 1.10 13.88 -5.97
C VAL A 80 1.91 12.69 -6.48
N ILE A 81 1.22 11.65 -6.95
CA ILE A 81 1.85 10.37 -7.33
C ILE A 81 1.71 10.16 -8.83
N ASN A 82 2.83 9.90 -9.49
CA ASN A 82 2.86 9.29 -10.81
C ASN A 82 2.85 7.77 -10.65
N LEU A 83 1.90 7.05 -11.24
CA LEU A 83 1.85 5.60 -11.10
C LEU A 83 2.97 4.87 -11.86
N GLY A 84 3.61 5.52 -12.86
CA GLY A 84 4.70 4.93 -13.63
C GLY A 84 4.28 3.62 -14.31
N PHE A 85 5.19 2.64 -14.34
CA PHE A 85 4.82 1.28 -14.71
C PHE A 85 4.15 0.60 -13.51
N CYS A 86 2.81 0.65 -13.48
CA CYS A 86 2.01 0.20 -12.35
C CYS A 86 1.55 -1.26 -12.50
N LEU A 87 1.71 -2.05 -11.44
CA LEU A 87 0.97 -3.29 -11.25
C LEU A 87 -0.43 -2.96 -10.72
N ASP A 88 -1.40 -2.79 -11.63
CA ASP A 88 -2.78 -2.44 -11.29
C ASP A 88 -3.65 -3.71 -11.13
N LEU A 89 -3.95 -4.08 -9.88
CA LEU A 89 -4.76 -5.24 -9.51
C LEU A 89 -6.27 -5.06 -9.72
N ILE A 90 -6.70 -3.92 -10.28
CA ILE A 90 -8.06 -3.69 -10.77
C ILE A 90 -8.21 -4.23 -12.21
N THR A 91 -7.09 -4.43 -12.90
CA THR A 91 -7.07 -4.91 -14.29
C THR A 91 -6.86 -6.42 -14.36
N SER A 92 -7.42 -7.07 -15.38
CA SER A 92 -7.22 -8.51 -15.61
C SER A 92 -5.75 -8.88 -15.79
N ASN A 93 -4.95 -8.01 -16.42
CA ASN A 93 -3.52 -8.25 -16.62
C ASN A 93 -2.75 -8.23 -15.30
N GLY A 94 -3.03 -7.27 -14.42
CA GLY A 94 -2.41 -7.20 -13.09
C GLY A 94 -2.79 -8.40 -12.22
N ILE A 95 -4.06 -8.80 -12.25
CA ILE A 95 -4.55 -9.99 -11.55
C ILE A 95 -3.85 -11.25 -12.07
N GLN A 96 -3.74 -11.42 -13.39
CA GLN A 96 -3.08 -12.57 -14.01
C GLN A 96 -1.59 -12.62 -13.67
N ALA A 97 -0.90 -11.47 -13.62
CA ALA A 97 0.51 -11.40 -13.24
C ALA A 97 0.73 -11.91 -11.79
N VAL A 98 -0.13 -11.51 -10.85
CA VAL A 98 -0.07 -11.98 -9.45
C VAL A 98 -0.42 -13.47 -9.36
N GLU A 99 -1.40 -13.95 -10.12
CA GLU A 99 -1.75 -15.38 -10.16
C GLU A 99 -0.57 -16.24 -10.66
N GLN A 100 0.10 -15.80 -11.73
CA GLN A 100 1.30 -16.48 -12.25
C GLN A 100 2.46 -16.44 -11.25
N ALA A 101 2.68 -15.31 -10.58
CA ALA A 101 3.69 -15.19 -9.54
C ALA A 101 3.41 -16.15 -8.38
N HIS A 102 2.15 -16.28 -7.94
CA HIS A 102 1.77 -17.23 -6.90
C HIS A 102 2.05 -18.68 -7.32
N LYS A 103 1.70 -19.07 -8.56
CA LYS A 103 2.02 -20.41 -9.10
C LYS A 103 3.54 -20.67 -9.10
N GLY A 104 4.33 -19.68 -9.51
CA GLY A 104 5.79 -19.76 -9.48
C GLY A 104 6.37 -19.88 -8.07
N LEU A 105 5.82 -19.12 -7.11
CA LEU A 105 6.20 -19.20 -5.70
C LEU A 105 5.90 -20.59 -5.12
N VAL A 106 4.72 -21.15 -5.40
CA VAL A 106 4.32 -22.50 -4.98
C VAL A 106 5.26 -23.56 -5.56
N ALA A 107 5.56 -23.50 -6.86
CA ALA A 107 6.47 -24.44 -7.50
C ALA A 107 7.89 -24.35 -6.91
N THR A 108 8.34 -23.13 -6.63
CA THR A 108 9.64 -22.88 -5.97
C THR A 108 9.65 -23.50 -4.58
N ALA A 109 8.61 -23.24 -3.77
CA ALA A 109 8.48 -23.76 -2.42
C ALA A 109 8.50 -25.29 -2.36
N LEU A 110 7.80 -25.96 -3.29
CA LEU A 110 7.83 -27.41 -3.43
C LEU A 110 9.24 -27.93 -3.76
N SER A 111 9.96 -27.27 -4.67
CA SER A 111 11.30 -27.70 -5.08
C SER A 111 12.38 -27.48 -4.00
N THR A 112 12.22 -26.46 -3.15
CA THR A 112 13.19 -26.08 -2.12
C THR A 112 12.81 -26.55 -0.72
N HIS A 113 11.68 -27.26 -0.57
CA HIS A 113 11.10 -27.65 0.72
C HIS A 113 10.84 -26.44 1.64
N PHE A 114 10.62 -25.27 1.06
CA PHE A 114 10.26 -24.07 1.79
C PHE A 114 8.77 -24.09 2.12
N THR A 115 8.39 -23.69 3.34
CA THR A 115 6.99 -23.60 3.74
C THR A 115 6.42 -22.26 3.30
N LEU A 116 5.33 -22.29 2.52
CA LEU A 116 4.66 -21.06 2.10
C LEU A 116 4.09 -20.32 3.31
N PRO A 117 4.26 -18.98 3.39
CA PRO A 117 3.56 -18.18 4.38
C PRO A 117 2.06 -18.22 4.13
N VAL A 118 1.29 -17.83 5.16
CA VAL A 118 -0.17 -17.72 5.10
C VAL A 118 -0.61 -16.31 5.46
N ASN A 119 -1.74 -15.89 4.92
CA ASN A 119 -2.41 -14.67 5.36
C ASN A 119 -3.19 -14.97 6.65
N GLU A 120 -3.00 -14.15 7.69
CA GLU A 120 -3.62 -14.34 8.99
C GLU A 120 -3.95 -12.97 9.66
N GLY A 121 -4.47 -13.00 10.90
CA GLY A 121 -4.78 -11.78 11.66
C GLY A 121 -6.24 -11.35 11.62
N GLY A 122 -7.17 -12.30 11.72
CA GLY A 122 -8.62 -12.07 11.84
C GLY A 122 -9.34 -11.87 10.51
N ASP A 123 -10.60 -11.41 10.56
CA ASP A 123 -11.49 -11.29 9.39
C ASP A 123 -10.92 -10.40 8.26
N ASP A 124 -10.08 -9.42 8.60
CA ASP A 124 -9.48 -8.47 7.65
C ASP A 124 -8.09 -8.93 7.14
N LEU A 125 -7.58 -10.05 7.67
CA LEU A 125 -6.25 -10.60 7.39
C LEU A 125 -5.17 -9.53 7.49
N LEU A 126 -4.98 -8.95 8.68
CA LEU A 126 -4.04 -7.83 8.87
C LEU A 126 -2.57 -8.23 8.63
N LEU A 127 -2.25 -9.52 8.63
CA LEU A 127 -0.91 -10.03 8.39
C LEU A 127 -0.88 -10.80 7.06
N ARG A 128 -0.62 -10.09 5.95
CA ARG A 128 -0.73 -10.64 4.59
C ARG A 128 0.57 -11.19 4.05
N ARG A 129 1.15 -12.14 4.79
CA ARG A 129 2.49 -12.67 4.46
C ARG A 129 2.54 -13.44 3.15
N LEU A 130 1.46 -14.13 2.77
CA LEU A 130 1.40 -14.78 1.47
C LEU A 130 1.32 -13.75 0.36
N ASP A 131 0.43 -12.76 0.48
CA ASP A 131 0.29 -11.72 -0.54
C ASP A 131 1.61 -10.95 -0.72
N CYS A 132 2.25 -10.55 0.39
CA CYS A 132 3.55 -9.89 0.38
C CYS A 132 4.62 -10.74 -0.30
N ALA A 133 4.71 -12.04 0.03
CA ALA A 133 5.67 -12.96 -0.58
C ALA A 133 5.43 -13.15 -2.09
N VAL A 134 4.16 -13.19 -2.53
CA VAL A 134 3.81 -13.29 -3.96
C VAL A 134 4.27 -12.04 -4.72
N ILE A 135 4.03 -10.84 -4.18
CA ILE A 135 4.47 -9.59 -4.80
C ILE A 135 6.00 -9.52 -4.85
N GLN A 136 6.69 -9.88 -3.77
CA GLN A 136 8.15 -9.96 -3.75
C GLN A 136 8.70 -10.98 -4.76
N TYR A 137 8.07 -12.14 -4.88
CA TYR A 137 8.42 -13.15 -5.89
C TYR A 137 8.28 -12.59 -7.30
N LEU A 138 7.17 -11.89 -7.60
CA LEU A 138 6.96 -11.25 -8.90
C LEU A 138 8.07 -10.25 -9.22
N HIS A 139 8.40 -9.36 -8.29
CA HIS A 139 9.49 -8.39 -8.49
C HIS A 139 10.84 -9.09 -8.73
N ALA A 140 11.17 -10.10 -7.93
CA ALA A 140 12.40 -10.87 -8.07
C ALA A 140 12.47 -11.61 -9.42
N ALA A 141 11.36 -12.19 -9.86
CA ALA A 141 11.26 -12.90 -11.14
C ALA A 141 11.47 -11.95 -12.33
N ARG A 142 10.85 -10.76 -12.31
CA ARG A 142 11.03 -9.73 -13.35
C ARG A 142 12.47 -9.26 -13.42
N LYS A 143 13.08 -8.96 -12.27
CA LYS A 143 14.48 -8.56 -12.18
C LYS A 143 15.42 -9.62 -12.75
N LYS A 144 15.19 -10.90 -12.41
CA LYS A 144 15.98 -12.02 -12.95
C LYS A 144 15.86 -12.16 -14.48
N GLN A 145 14.72 -11.77 -15.04
CA GLN A 145 14.43 -11.83 -16.48
C GLN A 145 14.78 -10.53 -17.23
N ASN A 146 15.38 -9.53 -16.55
CA ASN A 146 15.63 -8.20 -17.10
C ASN A 146 14.38 -7.52 -17.66
N GLU A 147 13.21 -7.80 -17.07
CA GLU A 147 11.97 -7.10 -17.41
C GLU A 147 11.85 -5.79 -16.62
N PRO A 148 11.09 -4.79 -17.12
CA PRO A 148 10.88 -3.53 -16.41
C PRO A 148 10.32 -3.74 -14.99
N GLU A 149 10.94 -3.13 -14.00
CA GLU A 149 10.46 -3.15 -12.61
C GLU A 149 9.19 -2.28 -12.48
N PHE A 150 8.29 -2.68 -11.58
CA PHE A 150 7.10 -1.88 -11.30
C PHE A 150 7.48 -0.68 -10.42
N ASP A 151 6.94 0.47 -10.75
CA ASP A 151 7.11 1.69 -9.96
C ASP A 151 6.11 1.77 -8.80
N THR A 152 4.91 1.23 -9.02
CA THR A 152 3.82 1.20 -8.05
C THR A 152 3.01 -0.09 -8.15
N VAL A 153 2.35 -0.45 -7.05
CA VAL A 153 1.31 -1.48 -7.01
C VAL A 153 0.03 -0.83 -6.50
N ARG A 154 -1.10 -1.08 -7.18
CA ARG A 154 -2.40 -0.48 -6.85
C ARG A 154 -3.45 -1.57 -6.71
N GLY A 155 -4.27 -1.50 -5.66
CA GLY A 155 -5.32 -2.48 -5.44
C GLY A 155 -6.48 -1.93 -4.60
N VAL A 156 -7.65 -2.57 -4.72
CA VAL A 156 -8.82 -2.27 -3.89
C VAL A 156 -8.75 -3.10 -2.61
N PHE A 157 -8.53 -2.45 -1.47
CA PHE A 157 -8.58 -3.10 -0.18
C PHE A 157 -10.01 -3.12 0.35
N THR A 158 -10.57 -4.31 0.51
CA THR A 158 -11.91 -4.51 1.08
C THR A 158 -11.78 -5.01 2.51
N GLU A 159 -12.04 -4.14 3.49
CA GLU A 159 -11.88 -4.44 4.92
C GLU A 159 -13.10 -4.00 5.74
N ALA A 160 -13.12 -4.40 7.01
CA ALA A 160 -14.18 -4.24 7.99
C ALA A 160 -15.45 -5.01 7.63
N LYS A 161 -16.48 -4.95 8.48
CA LYS A 161 -17.74 -5.68 8.28
C LYS A 161 -18.50 -5.19 7.03
N PRO A 162 -19.41 -6.02 6.47
CA PRO A 162 -20.38 -5.56 5.48
C PRO A 162 -21.11 -4.30 5.94
N LEU A 163 -21.46 -3.43 5.00
CA LEU A 163 -22.08 -2.13 5.29
C LEU A 163 -23.45 -2.32 5.97
N TYR A 164 -24.21 -3.32 5.51
CA TYR A 164 -25.51 -3.78 6.02
C TYR A 164 -25.67 -5.28 5.69
N GLU A 165 -26.75 -5.91 6.15
CA GLU A 165 -27.02 -7.33 5.93
C GLU A 165 -26.98 -7.72 4.44
N ASN A 166 -26.27 -8.79 4.11
CA ASN A 166 -26.04 -9.28 2.74
C ASN A 166 -25.40 -8.27 1.77
N SER A 167 -24.77 -7.19 2.27
CA SER A 167 -24.13 -6.19 1.41
C SER A 167 -22.82 -6.69 0.78
N GLY A 168 -22.63 -6.43 -0.51
CA GLY A 168 -21.33 -6.52 -1.17
C GLY A 168 -20.37 -5.36 -0.85
N PHE A 169 -20.87 -4.27 -0.24
CA PHE A 169 -20.06 -3.15 0.21
C PHE A 169 -19.49 -3.40 1.61
N ARG A 170 -18.25 -2.99 1.85
CA ARG A 170 -17.63 -3.05 3.17
C ARG A 170 -17.36 -1.66 3.72
N ARG A 171 -17.41 -1.52 5.05
CA ARG A 171 -17.37 -0.23 5.77
C ARG A 171 -16.11 0.60 5.50
N LYS A 172 -15.01 -0.02 5.10
CA LYS A 172 -13.71 0.63 4.95
C LYS A 172 -13.05 0.33 3.60
N THR A 173 -13.82 -0.06 2.59
CA THR A 173 -13.28 -0.28 1.23
C THR A 173 -12.57 0.98 0.72
N HIS A 174 -11.36 0.83 0.18
CA HIS A 174 -10.58 1.92 -0.39
C HIS A 174 -9.58 1.40 -1.43
N ILE A 175 -9.03 2.30 -2.25
CA ILE A 175 -7.88 1.99 -3.09
C ILE A 175 -6.61 2.30 -2.30
N GLN A 176 -5.67 1.36 -2.33
CA GLN A 176 -4.35 1.50 -1.74
C GLN A 176 -3.29 1.48 -2.84
N ILE A 177 -2.30 2.37 -2.71
CA ILE A 177 -1.13 2.43 -3.58
C ILE A 177 0.09 2.15 -2.73
N CYS A 178 0.91 1.20 -3.15
CA CYS A 178 2.27 1.02 -2.69
C CYS A 178 3.22 1.63 -3.74
N VAL A 179 3.96 2.66 -3.37
CA VAL A 179 5.00 3.25 -4.21
C VAL A 179 6.33 2.57 -3.90
N ILE A 180 6.86 1.86 -4.90
CA ILE A 180 8.14 1.14 -4.83
C ILE A 180 9.28 2.10 -5.17
N SER A 181 9.14 2.87 -6.25
CA SER A 181 10.14 3.84 -6.70
C SER A 181 9.83 5.22 -6.09
N PRO A 182 10.61 5.75 -5.11
CA PRO A 182 10.28 7.00 -4.41
C PRO A 182 10.21 8.22 -5.33
N ASN A 183 10.92 8.20 -6.46
CA ASN A 183 10.88 9.23 -7.49
C ASN A 183 9.48 9.36 -8.14
N MET A 184 8.55 8.43 -7.93
CA MET A 184 7.15 8.55 -8.36
C MET A 184 6.34 9.52 -7.52
N ILE A 185 6.79 9.85 -6.31
CA ILE A 185 6.20 10.92 -5.51
C ILE A 185 6.75 12.25 -6.05
N LYS A 186 5.89 13.03 -6.70
CA LYS A 186 6.27 14.28 -7.38
C LYS A 186 6.17 15.50 -6.47
N GLY A 187 5.46 15.38 -5.36
CA GLY A 187 5.34 16.44 -4.37
C GLY A 187 4.54 15.97 -3.17
N VAL A 188 4.77 16.61 -2.03
CA VAL A 188 4.04 16.41 -0.78
C VAL A 188 3.39 17.73 -0.41
N PHE A 189 2.16 17.70 0.08
CA PHE A 189 1.41 18.90 0.45
C PHE A 189 0.62 18.70 1.73
N ARG A 190 0.37 19.83 2.41
CA ARG A 190 -0.50 19.85 3.58
C ARG A 190 -1.95 19.73 3.13
N VAL A 191 -2.67 18.76 3.67
CA VAL A 191 -4.08 18.53 3.31
C VAL A 191 -4.94 19.64 3.92
N PRO A 192 -5.70 20.41 3.12
CA PRO A 192 -6.66 21.38 3.66
C PRO A 192 -7.73 20.68 4.54
N PRO A 193 -8.13 21.29 5.67
CA PRO A 193 -9.09 20.68 6.60
C PRO A 193 -10.39 20.20 5.96
N GLN A 194 -10.92 20.96 4.99
CA GLN A 194 -12.17 20.64 4.29
C GLN A 194 -12.14 19.29 3.53
N HIS A 195 -10.97 18.73 3.24
CA HIS A 195 -10.88 17.44 2.56
C HIS A 195 -11.04 16.25 3.52
N PHE A 196 -11.07 16.47 4.83
CA PHE A 196 -11.35 15.41 5.80
C PHE A 196 -12.83 15.25 6.13
N GLU A 197 -13.69 16.15 5.66
CA GLU A 197 -15.13 16.12 5.91
C GLU A 197 -15.82 14.94 5.21
#